data_AF-A0A7S4HYF6-F1
#
_entry.id   AF-A0A7S4HYF6-F1
#
_cell.length_a   1.000
_cell.length_b   1.000
_cell.length_c   1.000
_cell.angle_alpha   90.00
_cell.angle_beta   90.00
_cell.angle_gamma   90.00
#
_symmetry.space_group_name_H-M   'P 1'
#
loop_
_entity.id
_entity.type
_entity.pdbx_description
1 polymer ?
#
loop_
_entity_poly.entity_id
_entity_poly.type
_entity_poly.pdbx_seq_one_letter_code
_entity_poly.pdbx_strand_id
1 'polypeptide(L)'
;ERIRFVLEGKEHTKFSTGSGEDRRNHSDSNIFMQIEGSLIVADLPRDPATNLTLVNPGSYTFPFSIVIPSYLPTSMKYQSYARLEYKLKAEFVTRNGFLSSVGKIISSDHKSSTCIQK
;
A
#
# COMPACT_ATOMS: atom_id res chain seq x y z
N GLU A 1 16.71 -12.96 -5.22
CA GLU A 1 16.24 -11.64 -4.76
C GLU A 1 14.81 -11.50 -5.24
N ARG A 2 13.97 -10.74 -4.55
CA ARG A 2 12.56 -10.61 -4.90
C ARG A 2 12.04 -9.22 -4.57
N ILE A 3 11.06 -8.76 -5.32
CA ILE A 3 10.25 -7.61 -4.94
C ILE A 3 9.04 -8.15 -4.20
N ARG A 4 8.92 -7.82 -2.92
CA ARG A 4 7.71 -8.07 -2.14
C ARG A 4 6.79 -6.87 -2.28
N PHE A 5 5.51 -7.11 -2.47
CA PHE A 5 4.50 -6.06 -2.42
C PHE A 5 3.39 -6.42 -1.44
N VAL A 6 2.85 -5.41 -0.77
CA VAL A 6 1.80 -5.54 0.23
C VAL A 6 0.74 -4.49 -0.05
N LEU A 7 -0.47 -4.92 -0.38
CA LEU A 7 -1.66 -4.07 -0.44
C LEU A 7 -2.37 -4.15 0.91
N GLU A 8 -2.48 -3.02 1.60
CA GLU A 8 -3.08 -2.91 2.94
C GLU A 8 -4.32 -2.02 2.86
N GLY A 9 -5.46 -2.51 3.33
CA GLY A 9 -6.67 -1.75 3.60
C GLY A 9 -6.75 -1.39 5.07
N LYS A 10 -6.77 -0.09 5.38
CA LYS A 10 -6.77 0.43 6.74
C LYS A 10 -7.95 1.36 6.99
N GLU A 11 -8.67 1.09 8.07
CA GLU A 11 -9.70 1.96 8.62
C GLU A 11 -9.11 2.78 9.76
N HIS A 12 -9.51 4.05 9.84
CA HIS A 12 -9.28 4.88 11.02
C HIS A 12 -10.59 5.54 11.39
N THR A 13 -10.98 5.41 12.65
CA THR A 13 -12.24 5.93 13.16
C THR A 13 -11.97 6.76 14.42
N LYS A 14 -12.65 7.88 14.56
CA LYS A 14 -12.63 8.77 15.71
C LYS A 14 -14.06 9.00 16.13
N PHE A 15 -14.29 8.92 17.43
CA PHE A 15 -15.60 9.12 18.02
C PHE A 15 -15.44 9.80 19.37
N SER A 16 -16.50 10.49 19.81
CA SER A 16 -16.53 11.11 21.13
C SER A 16 -17.58 10.44 22.00
N THR A 17 -17.27 10.24 23.28
CA THR A 17 -18.22 9.73 24.27
C THR A 17 -18.45 10.77 25.36
N GLY A 18 -19.64 10.80 25.95
CA GLY A 18 -20.03 11.80 26.95
C GLY A 18 -20.50 13.12 26.32
N SER A 19 -20.78 14.12 27.16
CA SER A 19 -21.33 15.42 26.76
C SER A 19 -20.80 16.54 27.65
N GLY A 20 -20.80 17.77 27.14
CA GLY A 20 -20.36 18.94 27.92
C GLY A 20 -18.88 18.84 28.33
N GLU A 21 -18.59 19.16 29.59
CA GLU A 21 -17.24 19.10 30.17
C GLU A 21 -16.69 17.67 30.26
N ASP A 22 -17.56 16.66 30.31
CA ASP A 22 -17.17 15.25 30.37
C ASP A 22 -16.90 14.62 29.00
N ARG A 23 -16.93 15.40 27.91
CA ARG A 23 -16.72 14.87 26.57
C ARG A 23 -15.28 14.39 26.39
N ARG A 24 -15.13 13.11 26.04
CA ARG A 24 -13.85 12.47 25.71
C ARG A 24 -13.78 12.12 24.23
N ASN A 25 -12.61 12.28 23.63
CA ASN A 25 -12.35 11.91 22.24
C ASN A 25 -11.52 10.63 22.19
N HIS A 26 -11.91 9.73 21.30
CA HIS A 26 -11.26 8.45 21.06
C HIS A 26 -10.85 8.34 19.60
N SER A 27 -9.86 7.50 19.35
CA SER A 27 -9.46 7.13 18.00
C SER A 27 -9.02 5.68 17.97
N ASP A 28 -9.43 4.97 16.94
CA ASP A 28 -9.01 3.61 16.68
C ASP A 28 -8.57 3.47 15.21
N SER A 29 -7.76 2.46 14.94
CA SER A 29 -7.38 2.11 13.58
C SER A 29 -7.24 0.60 13.44
N ASN A 30 -7.82 0.07 12.36
CA ASN A 30 -7.83 -1.36 12.10
C ASN A 30 -7.33 -1.66 10.68
N ILE A 31 -6.52 -2.71 10.53
CA ILE A 31 -6.15 -3.26 9.22
C ILE A 31 -7.16 -4.36 8.92
N PHE A 32 -8.07 -4.10 7.98
CA PHE A 32 -9.15 -5.03 7.64
C PHE A 32 -8.83 -5.88 6.40
N MET A 33 -7.78 -5.54 5.66
CA MET A 33 -7.33 -6.31 4.50
C MET A 33 -5.82 -6.20 4.32
N GLN A 34 -5.19 -7.32 4.03
CA GLN A 34 -3.79 -7.38 3.65
C GLN A 34 -3.61 -8.45 2.57
N ILE A 35 -3.12 -8.04 1.40
CA ILE A 35 -2.79 -8.94 0.29
C ILE A 35 -1.30 -8.81 0.05
N GLU A 36 -0.59 -9.92 0.13
CA GLU A 36 0.84 -9.98 -0.13
C GLU A 36 1.13 -10.71 -1.44
N GLY A 37 2.17 -10.26 -2.13
CA GLY A 37 2.73 -11.03 -3.22
C GLY A 37 4.21 -10.75 -3.39
N SER A 38 4.83 -11.52 -4.27
CA SER A 38 6.24 -11.36 -4.58
C SER A 38 6.56 -11.66 -6.03
N LEU A 39 7.43 -10.86 -6.62
CA LEU A 39 8.02 -11.10 -7.94
C LEU A 39 9.46 -11.56 -7.77
N ILE A 40 9.80 -12.69 -8.38
CA ILE A 40 11.18 -13.13 -8.48
C ILE A 40 11.86 -12.28 -9.55
N VAL A 41 12.99 -11.69 -9.18
CA VAL A 41 13.77 -10.87 -10.09
C VAL A 41 14.75 -11.80 -10.83
N ALA A 42 14.27 -12.40 -11.92
CA ALA A 42 15.01 -13.39 -12.69
C ALA A 42 15.92 -12.76 -13.76
N ASP A 43 15.51 -11.62 -14.33
CA ASP A 43 16.16 -11.01 -15.50
C ASP A 43 17.33 -10.08 -15.17
N LEU A 44 17.68 -9.92 -13.89
CA LEU A 44 18.84 -9.13 -13.51
C LEU A 44 20.12 -9.98 -13.57
N PRO A 45 21.20 -9.42 -14.12
CA PRO A 45 22.47 -10.12 -14.21
C PRO A 45 22.94 -10.51 -12.81
N ARG A 46 23.57 -11.68 -12.69
CA ARG A 46 24.13 -12.17 -11.43
C ARG A 46 25.63 -12.23 -11.51
N ASP A 47 26.28 -11.87 -10.41
CA ASP A 47 27.71 -12.11 -10.25
C ASP A 47 27.96 -13.63 -10.13
N PRO A 48 28.72 -14.25 -11.04
CA PRO A 48 28.99 -15.68 -10.99
C PRO A 48 29.82 -16.11 -9.77
N ALA A 49 30.58 -15.21 -9.14
CA ALA A 49 31.41 -15.51 -7.98
C ALA A 49 30.62 -15.46 -6.66
N THR A 50 29.72 -14.48 -6.52
CA THR A 50 28.95 -14.26 -5.27
C THR A 50 27.49 -14.70 -5.35
N ASN A 51 26.99 -14.99 -6.56
CA ASN A 51 25.58 -15.30 -6.86
C ASN A 51 24.61 -14.21 -6.35
N LEU A 52 25.10 -12.97 -6.26
CA LEU A 52 24.31 -11.78 -5.94
C LEU A 52 23.78 -11.14 -7.21
N THR A 53 22.59 -10.56 -7.12
CA THR A 53 22.00 -9.79 -8.20
C THR A 53 22.74 -8.45 -8.38
N LEU A 54 23.24 -8.21 -9.59
CA LEU A 54 23.88 -6.97 -10.01
C LEU A 54 22.81 -5.99 -10.52
N VAL A 55 22.53 -4.98 -9.71
CA VAL A 55 21.66 -3.86 -10.09
C VAL A 55 22.54 -2.72 -10.57
N ASN A 56 22.71 -2.58 -11.88
CA ASN A 56 23.46 -1.46 -12.44
C ASN A 56 22.67 -0.15 -12.28
N PRO A 57 23.34 1.01 -12.22
CA PRO A 57 22.64 2.30 -12.25
C PRO A 57 21.71 2.39 -13.47
N GLY A 58 20.43 2.67 -13.25
CA GLY A 58 19.42 2.67 -14.29
C GLY A 58 18.00 2.59 -13.74
N SER A 59 17.04 2.47 -14.65
CA SER A 59 15.62 2.27 -14.30
C SER A 59 15.20 0.85 -14.62
N TYR A 60 14.61 0.17 -13.63
CA TYR A 60 14.06 -1.17 -13.77
C TYR A 60 12.56 -1.14 -13.51
N THR A 61 11.80 -1.79 -14.39
CA THR A 61 10.34 -1.87 -14.28
C THR A 61 9.94 -3.32 -14.03
N PHE A 62 9.11 -3.54 -13.02
CA PHE A 62 8.65 -4.87 -12.62
C PHE A 62 7.12 -4.91 -12.68
N PRO A 63 6.52 -5.51 -13.72
CA PRO A 63 5.07 -5.56 -13.84
C PRO A 63 4.48 -6.48 -12.79
N PHE A 64 3.40 -6.02 -12.14
CA PHE A 64 2.61 -6.83 -11.21
C PHE A 64 1.12 -6.65 -11.49
N SER A 65 0.32 -7.63 -11.09
CA SER A 65 -1.14 -7.57 -11.12
C SER A 65 -1.68 -8.10 -9.80
N ILE A 66 -2.69 -7.42 -9.26
CA ILE A 66 -3.36 -7.80 -8.01
C ILE A 66 -4.86 -7.77 -8.26
N VAL A 67 -5.54 -8.83 -7.85
CA VAL A 67 -7.00 -8.91 -7.89
C VAL A 67 -7.53 -8.46 -6.53
N ILE A 68 -8.29 -7.37 -6.52
CA ILE A 68 -8.92 -6.83 -5.31
C ILE A 68 -10.29 -7.51 -5.14
N PRO A 69 -10.60 -8.10 -3.98
CA PRO A 69 -11.92 -8.69 -3.73
C PRO A 69 -13.06 -7.67 -3.87
N SER A 70 -14.16 -8.08 -4.50
CA SER A 70 -15.30 -7.19 -4.81
C SER A 70 -16.13 -6.77 -3.60
N TYR A 71 -16.05 -7.51 -2.49
CA TYR A 71 -16.76 -7.21 -1.24
C TYR A 71 -16.09 -6.11 -0.40
N LEU A 72 -14.98 -5.55 -0.87
CA LEU A 72 -14.23 -4.55 -0.11
C LEU A 72 -14.93 -3.20 -0.14
N PRO A 73 -14.92 -2.47 1.00
CA PRO A 73 -15.52 -1.14 1.06
C PRO A 73 -14.77 -0.15 0.17
N THR A 74 -15.48 0.82 -0.37
CA THR A 74 -14.86 1.90 -1.16
C THR A 74 -14.01 2.80 -0.27
N SER A 75 -12.89 3.29 -0.81
CA SER A 75 -12.10 4.35 -0.16
C SER A 75 -13.00 5.52 0.21
N MET A 76 -12.93 5.97 1.46
CA MET A 76 -13.76 7.07 1.94
C MET A 76 -13.01 7.93 2.94
N LYS A 77 -13.39 9.20 3.00
CA LYS A 77 -12.95 10.13 4.04
C LYS A 77 -14.14 10.94 4.49
N TYR A 78 -14.61 10.67 5.70
CA TYR A 78 -15.70 11.40 6.34
C TYR A 78 -15.12 12.36 7.38
N GLN A 79 -14.95 13.61 6.95
CA GLN A 79 -14.41 14.70 7.76
C GLN A 79 -13.09 14.28 8.47
N SER A 80 -13.00 14.55 9.77
CA SER A 80 -11.94 14.09 10.67
C SER A 80 -12.31 12.82 11.44
N TYR A 81 -13.54 12.30 11.27
CA TYR A 81 -14.09 11.19 12.06
C TYR A 81 -13.78 9.82 11.49
N ALA A 82 -13.82 9.62 10.18
CA ALA A 82 -13.54 8.31 9.62
C ALA A 82 -12.76 8.42 8.31
N ARG A 83 -11.84 7.49 8.10
CA ARG A 83 -11.21 7.27 6.79
C ARG A 83 -10.95 5.79 6.55
N LEU A 84 -11.13 5.41 5.31
CA LEU A 84 -10.81 4.09 4.80
C LEU A 84 -9.84 4.28 3.63
N GLU A 85 -8.62 3.78 3.80
CA GLU A 85 -7.52 3.97 2.84
C GLU A 85 -6.93 2.63 2.43
N TYR A 86 -6.56 2.52 1.15
CA TYR A 86 -5.77 1.40 0.62
C TYR A 86 -4.38 1.90 0.26
N LYS A 87 -3.35 1.15 0.67
CA LYS A 87 -1.95 1.48 0.39
C LYS A 87 -1.25 0.26 -0.16
N LEU A 88 -0.66 0.39 -1.34
CA LEU A 88 0.33 -0.55 -1.83
C LEU A 88 1.69 -0.16 -1.23
N LYS A 89 2.51 -1.14 -0.87
CA LYS A 89 3.91 -0.97 -0.47
C LYS A 89 4.73 -1.96 -1.30
N ALA A 90 5.92 -1.58 -1.71
CA ALA A 90 6.85 -2.45 -2.42
C ALA A 90 8.23 -2.38 -1.77
N GLU A 91 8.87 -3.54 -1.62
CA GLU A 91 10.13 -3.73 -0.91
C GLU A 91 11.05 -4.63 -1.74
N PHE A 92 12.29 -4.20 -1.97
CA PHE A 92 13.30 -5.03 -2.60
C PHE A 92 14.02 -5.88 -1.55
N VAL A 93 13.79 -7.19 -1.58
CA VAL A 93 14.32 -8.14 -0.61
C VAL A 93 15.55 -8.83 -1.19
N THR A 94 16.71 -8.55 -0.59
CA THR A 94 17.98 -9.18 -0.95
C THR A 94 18.33 -10.35 -0.01
N ARG A 95 19.29 -11.20 -0.40
CA ARG A 95 19.76 -12.32 0.43
C ARG A 95 20.40 -11.88 1.75
N ASN A 96 20.89 -10.65 1.85
CA ASN A 96 21.57 -10.12 3.03
C ASN A 96 20.66 -9.28 3.95
N GLY A 97 19.34 -9.29 3.73
CA GLY A 97 18.38 -8.45 4.45
C GLY A 97 17.89 -7.23 3.63
N PHE A 98 17.07 -6.40 4.26
CA PHE A 98 16.30 -5.31 3.64
C PHE A 98 17.20 -4.19 3.07
N LEU A 99 16.93 -3.78 1.83
CA LEU A 99 17.27 -2.45 1.33
C LEU A 99 15.96 -1.65 1.25
N SER A 100 15.73 -0.74 2.20
CA SER A 100 14.55 0.13 2.13
C SER A 100 14.81 1.27 1.14
N SER A 101 14.28 1.16 -0.07
CA SER A 101 14.00 2.34 -0.89
C SER A 101 12.48 2.52 -0.95
N VAL A 102 12.00 3.46 -0.14
CA VAL A 102 10.59 3.90 -0.17
C VAL A 102 10.40 4.67 -1.48
N GLY A 103 10.03 3.96 -2.55
CA GLY A 103 9.53 4.58 -3.77
C GLY A 103 8.21 5.30 -3.47
N LYS A 104 8.16 6.61 -3.70
CA LYS A 104 6.94 7.41 -3.59
C LYS A 104 5.93 6.88 -4.62
N ILE A 105 4.89 6.19 -4.15
CA ILE A 105 3.80 5.74 -5.00
C ILE A 105 3.00 6.98 -5.41
N ILE A 106 3.03 7.29 -6.70
CA ILE A 106 2.15 8.30 -7.29
C ILE A 106 0.78 7.61 -7.41
N SER A 107 -0.11 7.86 -6.46
CA SER A 107 -1.53 7.56 -6.65
C SER A 107 -2.07 8.53 -7.70
N SER A 108 -2.48 8.03 -8.85
CA SER A 108 -3.33 8.80 -9.75
C SER A 108 -4.71 8.92 -9.11
N ASP A 109 -5.11 10.15 -8.77
CA ASP A 109 -6.48 10.46 -8.37
C ASP A 109 -7.40 10.17 -9.57
N HIS A 110 -7.98 8.97 -9.61
CA HIS A 110 -9.07 8.69 -10.54
C HIS A 110 -10.33 9.40 -9.99
N LYS A 111 -10.48 10.68 -10.31
CA LYS A 111 -11.76 11.38 -10.17
C LYS A 111 -12.73 10.76 -11.18
N SER A 112 -13.50 9.77 -10.73
CA SER A 112 -14.69 9.34 -11.47
C SER A 112 -15.76 10.40 -11.27
N SER A 113 -15.79 11.38 -12.17
CA SER A 113 -16.90 12.34 -12.29
C SER A 113 -17.99 11.72 -13.14
N THR A 114 -18.85 10.89 -12.56
CA THR A 114 -20.16 10.60 -13.15
C THR A 114 -21.04 11.83 -12.98
N CYS A 115 -21.05 12.69 -14.00
CA CYS A 115 -22.07 13.71 -14.19
C CYS A 115 -23.37 12.99 -14.59
N ILE A 116 -24.34 12.93 -13.67
CA ILE A 116 -25.71 12.55 -14.01
C ILE A 116 -26.36 13.80 -14.60
N GLN A 117 -26.53 13.83 -15.93
CA GLN A 117 -27.41 14.81 -16.56
C GLN A 117 -28.86 14.36 -16.31
N LYS A 118 -29.63 15.25 -15.67
CA LYS A 118 -31.09 15.22 -15.66
C LYS A 118 -31.61 16.18 -16.71
#